data_AF-A0A1G9LG97-F1
#
_entry.id   AF-A0A1G9LG97-F1
#
_cell.length_a   1.000
_cell.length_b   1.000
_cell.length_c   1.000
_cell.angle_alpha   90.00
_cell.angle_beta   90.00
_cell.angle_gamma   90.00
#
_symmetry.space_group_name_H-M   'P 1'
#
loop_
_entity.id
_entity.type
_entity.pdbx_description
1 polymer ?
#
loop_
_entity_poly.entity_id
_entity_poly.type
_entity_poly.pdbx_seq_one_letter_code
_entity_poly.pdbx_strand_id
1 'polypeptide(L)'
;MKKFIIFAALLTILGGCSSWHNHNITDPEMAKKRYKEDRTFCTKRTAQQHPIGPKNDNGSRMLTSDRVKFSENHKATSTYNACMESRGWVKK
;
A
#
# COMPACT_ATOMS: atom_id res chain seq x y z
N MET A 1 16.45 -8.73 -28.02
CA MET A 1 16.42 -9.03 -26.57
C MET A 1 16.81 -7.83 -25.69
N LYS A 2 17.84 -7.03 -26.00
CA LYS A 2 18.25 -5.86 -25.19
C LYS A 2 17.15 -4.81 -24.95
N LYS A 3 16.22 -4.61 -25.90
CA LYS A 3 15.12 -3.64 -25.78
C LYS A 3 14.14 -3.97 -24.65
N PHE A 4 13.87 -5.25 -24.37
CA PHE A 4 12.94 -5.66 -23.31
C PHE A 4 13.52 -5.46 -21.90
N ILE A 5 14.84 -5.53 -21.75
CA ILE A 5 15.53 -5.28 -20.47
C ILE A 5 15.39 -3.81 -20.06
N ILE A 6 15.49 -2.90 -21.04
CA ILE A 6 15.34 -1.45 -20.82
C ILE A 6 13.90 -1.14 -20.40
N PHE A 7 12.90 -1.75 -21.04
CA PHE A 7 11.49 -1.58 -20.67
C PHE A 7 11.18 -2.14 -19.27
N ALA A 8 11.74 -3.28 -18.89
CA ALA A 8 11.57 -3.83 -17.55
C ALA A 8 12.21 -2.95 -16.46
N ALA A 9 13.40 -2.40 -16.71
CA ALA A 9 14.06 -1.47 -15.80
C ALA A 9 13.28 -0.14 -15.65
N LEU A 10 12.69 0.36 -16.74
CA LEU A 10 11.88 1.58 -16.68
C LEU A 10 10.59 1.39 -15.86
N LEU A 11 9.96 0.21 -15.97
CA LEU A 11 8.78 -0.14 -15.19
C LEU A 11 9.08 -0.27 -13.68
N THR A 12 10.29 -0.69 -13.30
CA THR A 12 10.70 -0.70 -11.88
C THR A 12 10.92 0.68 -11.27
N ILE A 13 11.19 1.71 -12.10
CA ILE A 13 11.39 3.10 -11.63
C ILE A 13 10.05 3.82 -11.46
N LEU A 14 9.06 3.52 -12.32
CA LEU A 14 7.72 4.12 -12.27
C LEU A 14 6.79 3.45 -11.25
N GLY A 15 7.08 2.21 -10.85
CA GLY A 15 6.46 1.56 -9.71
C GLY A 15 7.04 2.12 -8.41
N GLY A 16 6.77 3.41 -8.13
CA GLY A 16 7.35 4.14 -7.02
C GLY A 16 7.40 3.31 -5.74
N CYS A 17 8.59 2.87 -5.36
CA CYS A 17 8.87 2.36 -4.04
C CYS A 17 8.64 3.54 -3.08
N SER A 18 7.40 3.70 -2.61
CA SER A 18 7.11 4.61 -1.50
C SER A 18 8.05 4.22 -0.36
N SER A 19 9.05 5.06 -0.11
CA SER A 19 10.06 4.78 0.89
C SER A 19 9.49 5.24 2.23
N TRP A 20 9.49 4.35 3.21
CA TRP A 20 9.05 4.68 4.56
C TRP A 20 10.27 4.72 5.46
N HIS A 21 10.31 5.67 6.37
CA HIS A 21 11.39 5.82 7.33
C HIS A 21 10.84 6.01 8.74
N ASN A 22 11.51 5.39 9.72
CA ASN A 22 11.14 5.52 11.12
C ASN A 22 12.36 5.98 11.90
N HIS A 23 12.35 7.25 12.33
CA HIS A 23 13.48 7.88 13.02
C HIS A 23 13.76 7.25 14.40
N ASN A 24 12.81 6.50 14.96
CA ASN A 24 12.96 5.86 16.26
C ASN A 24 13.71 4.52 16.19
N ILE A 25 14.03 4.02 14.99
CA ILE A 25 14.74 2.75 14.79
C ILE A 25 16.07 3.03 14.08
N THR A 26 17.14 3.10 14.86
CA THR A 26 18.48 3.41 14.36
C THR A 26 19.13 2.23 13.63
N ASP A 27 18.85 1.00 14.07
CA ASP A 27 19.38 -0.21 13.44
C ASP A 27 18.64 -0.49 12.10
N PRO A 28 19.34 -0.47 10.95
CA PRO A 28 18.74 -0.71 9.65
C PRO A 28 18.09 -2.08 9.47
N GLU A 29 18.65 -3.13 10.06
CA GLU A 29 18.11 -4.49 9.91
C GLU A 29 16.86 -4.68 10.76
N MET A 30 16.84 -4.13 11.98
CA MET A 30 15.61 -4.03 12.76
C MET A 30 14.55 -3.17 12.06
N ALA A 31 14.94 -2.04 11.46
CA ALA A 31 14.01 -1.18 10.71
C ALA A 31 13.36 -1.94 9.55
N LYS A 32 14.14 -2.70 8.76
CA LYS A 32 13.59 -3.55 7.69
C LYS A 32 12.62 -4.60 8.22
N LYS A 33 13.00 -5.33 9.28
CA LYS A 33 12.15 -6.35 9.88
C LYS A 33 10.83 -5.74 10.37
N ARG A 34 10.92 -4.64 11.10
CA ARG A 34 9.76 -3.95 11.67
C ARG A 34 8.86 -3.35 10.60
N TYR A 35 9.45 -2.78 9.55
CA TYR A 35 8.72 -2.29 8.39
C TYR A 35 7.88 -3.40 7.76
N LYS A 36 8.46 -4.60 7.57
CA LYS A 36 7.76 -5.74 6.98
C LYS A 36 6.57 -6.19 7.84
N GLU A 37 6.77 -6.26 9.15
CA GLU A 37 5.71 -6.61 10.12
C GLU A 37 4.57 -5.58 10.09
N ASP A 38 4.90 -4.30 10.25
CA ASP A 38 3.93 -3.20 10.31
C ASP A 38 3.20 -3.02 8.97
N ARG A 39 3.92 -3.11 7.85
CA ARG A 39 3.32 -3.10 6.51
C ARG A 39 2.31 -4.22 6.36
N THR A 40 2.65 -5.43 6.79
CA THR A 40 1.75 -6.59 6.71
C THR A 40 0.51 -6.37 7.57
N PHE A 41 0.69 -5.89 8.80
CA PHE A 41 -0.40 -5.55 9.70
C PHE A 41 -1.34 -4.48 9.11
N CYS A 42 -0.78 -3.35 8.67
CA CYS A 42 -1.54 -2.22 8.15
C CYS A 42 -2.24 -2.57 6.83
N THR A 43 -1.63 -3.39 5.99
CA THR A 43 -2.27 -3.94 4.78
C THR A 43 -3.49 -4.78 5.16
N LYS A 44 -3.34 -5.72 6.10
CA LYS A 44 -4.45 -6.57 6.57
C LYS A 44 -5.58 -5.75 7.20
N ARG A 45 -5.24 -4.79 8.06
CA ARG A 45 -6.21 -3.87 8.68
C ARG A 45 -6.97 -3.07 7.63
N THR A 46 -6.25 -2.50 6.66
CA THR A 46 -6.85 -1.72 5.57
C THR A 46 -7.81 -2.57 4.76
N ALA A 47 -7.43 -3.80 4.41
CA ALA A 47 -8.30 -4.72 3.67
C ALA A 47 -9.57 -5.12 4.45
N GLN A 48 -9.49 -5.23 5.78
CA GLN A 48 -10.65 -5.48 6.63
C GLN A 48 -11.59 -4.27 6.71
N GLN A 49 -11.04 -3.05 6.77
CA GLN A 49 -11.82 -1.81 6.91
C GLN A 49 -12.38 -1.29 5.59
N HIS A 50 -11.62 -1.43 4.51
CA HIS A 50 -11.99 -1.05 3.16
C HIS A 50 -11.86 -2.25 2.22
N PRO A 51 -12.77 -3.23 2.31
CA PRO A 51 -12.81 -4.28 1.31
C PRO A 51 -13.15 -3.64 -0.05
N ILE A 52 -12.25 -3.52 -1.01
CA ILE A 52 -12.57 -2.77 -2.24
C ILE A 52 -13.45 -3.61 -3.18
N GLY A 53 -14.55 -3.03 -3.67
CA GLY A 53 -15.67 -3.67 -4.40
C GLY A 53 -17.06 -3.32 -3.73
N PRO A 54 -18.29 -3.50 -4.29
CA PRO A 54 -19.68 -3.56 -3.70
C PRO A 54 -20.50 -4.87 -3.71
N LYS A 55 -20.73 -5.46 -2.53
CA LYS A 55 -21.45 -6.72 -2.26
C LYS A 55 -22.57 -7.18 -3.32
N ASN A 56 -22.52 -8.22 -4.17
CA ASN A 56 -23.58 -8.73 -5.07
C ASN A 56 -24.72 -9.32 -4.21
N ASP A 57 -25.82 -9.83 -4.77
CA ASP A 57 -26.99 -10.26 -3.97
C ASP A 57 -26.66 -11.30 -2.87
N ASN A 58 -25.54 -12.01 -2.98
CA ASN A 58 -24.99 -12.98 -2.00
C ASN A 58 -23.97 -12.36 -1.04
N GLY A 59 -23.79 -11.06 -1.14
CA GLY A 59 -22.72 -10.28 -0.57
C GLY A 59 -21.36 -10.44 -1.29
N SER A 60 -21.14 -9.94 -2.51
CA SER A 60 -19.80 -9.85 -3.21
C SER A 60 -19.39 -8.57 -4.01
N ARG A 61 -18.19 -8.00 -3.84
CA ARG A 61 -17.94 -6.56 -4.04
C ARG A 61 -17.76 -5.99 -5.56
N MET A 62 -18.76 -5.48 -6.37
CA MET A 62 -18.80 -4.98 -7.83
C MET A 62 -18.71 -3.44 -8.26
N LEU A 63 -17.53 -2.79 -8.35
CA LEU A 63 -17.45 -1.29 -8.37
C LEU A 63 -17.90 -0.73 -9.72
N THR A 64 -19.06 -0.08 -9.78
CA THR A 64 -19.73 0.26 -11.05
C THR A 64 -19.24 1.54 -11.73
N SER A 65 -18.47 2.41 -11.06
CA SER A 65 -17.86 3.58 -11.71
C SER A 65 -16.42 3.84 -11.27
N ASP A 66 -15.62 4.38 -12.19
CA ASP A 66 -14.19 4.66 -11.93
C ASP A 66 -13.99 5.71 -10.83
N ARG A 67 -14.93 6.66 -10.69
CA ARG A 67 -14.93 7.63 -9.57
C ARG A 67 -15.07 6.93 -8.21
N VAL A 68 -15.93 5.92 -8.11
CA VAL A 68 -16.11 5.17 -6.85
C VAL A 68 -14.88 4.28 -6.59
N LYS A 69 -14.31 3.65 -7.63
CA LYS A 69 -13.01 2.94 -7.51
C LYS A 69 -11.91 3.86 -6.98
N PHE A 70 -11.80 5.07 -7.55
CA PHE A 70 -10.82 6.06 -7.12
C PHE A 70 -11.03 6.47 -5.66
N SER A 71 -12.26 6.81 -5.27
CA SER A 71 -12.58 7.21 -3.89
C SER A 71 -12.29 6.10 -2.87
N GLU A 72 -12.66 4.85 -3.16
CA GLU A 72 -12.41 3.73 -2.26
C GLU A 72 -10.92 3.36 -2.18
N ASN A 73 -10.20 3.39 -3.31
CA ASN A 73 -8.75 3.25 -3.33
C ASN A 73 -8.06 4.38 -2.53
N HIS A 74 -8.57 5.61 -2.63
CA HIS A 74 -8.05 6.74 -1.88
C HIS A 74 -8.28 6.58 -0.37
N LYS A 75 -9.49 6.17 0.05
CA LYS A 75 -9.79 5.87 1.46
C LYS A 75 -8.90 4.74 1.99
N ALA A 76 -8.77 3.64 1.25
CA ALA A 76 -7.88 2.54 1.63
C ALA A 76 -6.42 3.02 1.76
N THR A 77 -5.96 3.85 0.83
CA THR A 77 -4.62 4.45 0.89
C THR A 77 -4.46 5.34 2.12
N SER A 78 -5.44 6.18 2.44
CA SER A 78 -5.43 7.05 3.62
C SER A 78 -5.39 6.24 4.92
N THR A 79 -6.19 5.18 5.02
CA THR A 79 -6.24 4.28 6.18
C THR A 79 -4.92 3.52 6.37
N TYR A 80 -4.33 3.06 5.26
CA TYR A 80 -3.00 2.45 5.27
C TYR A 80 -1.94 3.44 5.77
N ASN A 81 -1.90 4.66 5.21
CA ASN A 81 -0.93 5.67 5.60
C ASN A 81 -1.07 6.04 7.08
N ALA A 82 -2.29 6.30 7.56
CA ALA A 82 -2.54 6.61 8.97
C ALA A 82 -2.08 5.49 9.91
N CYS A 83 -2.27 4.22 9.51
CA CYS A 83 -1.79 3.07 10.28
C CYS A 83 -0.24 2.99 10.33
N MET A 84 0.43 3.34 9.24
CA MET A 84 1.89 3.38 9.17
C MET A 84 2.43 4.55 10.01
N GLU A 85 1.84 5.73 9.88
CA GLU A 85 2.19 6.94 10.64
C GLU A 85 2.02 6.75 12.15
N SER A 86 0.92 6.11 12.59
CA SER A 86 0.70 5.81 14.01
C SER A 86 1.74 4.84 14.59
N ARG A 87 2.52 4.17 13.73
CA ARG A 87 3.62 3.26 14.10
C ARG A 87 5.00 3.93 13.97
N GLY A 88 5.04 5.22 13.68
CA GLY A 88 6.26 6.02 13.55
C GLY A 88 6.88 6.00 12.15
N TRP A 89 6.19 5.46 11.14
CA TRP A 89 6.67 5.48 9.76
C TRP A 89 6.26 6.77 9.06
N VAL A 90 7.22 7.50 8.51
CA VAL A 90 7.03 8.71 7.71
C VAL A 90 7.37 8.39 6.26
N LYS A 91 6.50 8.82 5.35
CA LYS A 91 6.68 8.62 3.90
C LYS A 91 7.74 9.60 3.40
N LYS A 92 8.69 9.11 2.59
CA LYS A 92 9.71 9.87 1.88
C LYS A 92 9.31 10.08 0.42
#